data_AF-A0A5R9FZV6-F1
#
_entry.id   AF-A0A5R9FZV6-F1
#
_cell.length_a   1.000
_cell.length_b   1.000
_cell.length_c   1.000
_cell.angle_alpha   90.00
_cell.angle_beta   90.00
_cell.angle_gamma   90.00
#
_symmetry.space_group_name_H-M   'P 1'
#
loop_
_entity.id
_entity.type
_entity.pdbx_description
1 polymer ?
#
loop_
_entity_poly.entity_id
_entity_poly.type
_entity_poly.pdbx_seq_one_letter_code
_entity_poly.pdbx_strand_id
1 'polypeptide(L)'
;MRSAIRNAVMTTTATSVLLGGIAAAVTPASAVGSAGCTRNDRNHSVWGPNLEWPAIRTGPGVAYKKKGQLDSAGEFWVECSAKNKYGNRWYYGKSLSSGSYGMKGWVAASWF
;
A
#
# COMPACT_ATOMS: atom_id res chain seq x y z
N MET A 1 -2.68 -40.18 -6.45
CA MET A 1 -3.10 -39.59 -7.74
C MET A 1 -2.58 -38.16 -7.78
N ARG A 2 -1.70 -37.85 -8.74
CA ARG A 2 -1.00 -36.56 -8.86
C ARG A 2 -1.82 -35.64 -9.76
N SER A 3 -2.28 -34.49 -9.24
CA SER A 3 -2.83 -33.42 -10.07
C SER A 3 -1.75 -32.36 -10.31
N ALA A 4 -1.28 -32.29 -11.55
CA ALA A 4 -0.47 -31.22 -12.09
C ALA A 4 -1.38 -30.34 -12.96
N ILE A 5 -1.55 -29.06 -12.65
CA ILE A 5 -2.14 -28.09 -13.58
C ILE A 5 -1.40 -26.75 -13.51
N ARG A 6 -0.46 -26.63 -14.47
CA ARG A 6 -0.17 -25.52 -15.39
C ARG A 6 0.20 -24.13 -14.83
N ASN A 7 1.46 -23.77 -15.09
CA ASN A 7 2.02 -22.43 -15.15
C ASN A 7 1.15 -21.44 -15.93
N ALA A 8 0.98 -20.24 -15.39
CA ALA A 8 0.63 -19.05 -16.15
C ALA A 8 1.75 -18.02 -15.96
N VAL A 9 2.70 -18.00 -16.90
CA VAL A 9 3.67 -16.92 -17.07
C VAL A 9 2.93 -15.81 -17.83
N MET A 10 2.63 -14.70 -17.14
CA MET A 10 2.14 -13.47 -17.77
C MET A 10 3.36 -12.62 -18.14
N THR A 11 3.87 -12.82 -19.35
CA THR A 11 4.81 -11.90 -20.01
C THR A 11 3.99 -10.74 -20.59
N THR A 12 4.07 -9.57 -19.96
CA THR A 12 3.60 -8.32 -20.58
C THR A 12 4.80 -7.44 -20.86
N THR A 13 5.30 -7.54 -22.08
CA THR A 13 6.20 -6.54 -22.68
C THR A 13 5.39 -5.27 -22.93
N ALA A 14 5.66 -4.23 -22.15
CA ALA A 14 5.20 -2.87 -22.44
C ALA A 14 6.41 -2.03 -22.88
N THR A 15 6.77 -2.11 -24.16
CA THR A 15 7.57 -1.08 -24.82
C THR A 15 6.64 0.06 -25.21
N SER A 16 6.78 1.21 -24.56
CA SER A 16 6.26 2.47 -25.08
C SER A 16 7.37 3.52 -24.97
N VAL A 17 7.85 3.96 -26.13
CA VAL A 17 8.73 5.12 -26.30
C VAL A 17 7.79 6.31 -26.48
N LEU A 18 7.86 7.29 -25.58
CA LEU A 18 7.21 8.58 -25.74
C LEU A 18 8.28 9.67 -25.77
N LEU A 19 8.50 10.19 -26.98
CA LEU A 19 9.27 11.39 -27.24
C LEU A 19 8.54 12.63 -26.68
N GLY A 20 9.32 13.53 -26.08
CA GLY A 20 9.14 14.99 -26.19
C GLY A 20 7.83 15.59 -25.68
N GLY A 21 7.86 16.15 -24.47
CA GLY A 21 6.84 17.08 -23.99
C GLY A 21 6.97 17.32 -22.49
N ILE A 22 7.52 18.47 -22.09
CA ILE A 22 7.49 18.94 -20.70
C ILE A 22 6.07 19.44 -20.39
N ALA A 23 5.14 18.51 -20.29
CA ALA A 23 3.98 18.68 -19.44
C ALA A 23 4.38 18.06 -18.09
N ALA A 24 4.37 18.85 -17.02
CA ALA A 24 4.40 18.31 -15.66
C ALA A 24 3.07 17.59 -15.39
N ALA A 25 2.83 16.49 -16.09
CA ALA A 25 1.78 15.56 -15.78
C ALA A 25 2.17 14.93 -14.45
N VAL A 26 1.52 15.37 -13.37
CA VAL A 26 1.48 14.60 -12.14
C VAL A 26 0.80 13.29 -12.52
N THR A 27 1.60 12.28 -12.86
CA THR A 27 1.09 10.93 -13.04
C THR A 27 0.40 10.56 -11.72
N PRO A 28 -0.90 10.23 -11.74
CA PRO A 28 -1.53 9.74 -10.53
C PRO A 28 -0.74 8.51 -10.12
N ALA A 29 -0.15 8.56 -8.93
CA ALA A 29 0.72 7.49 -8.48
C ALA A 29 -0.11 6.19 -8.44
N SER A 30 0.22 5.26 -9.33
CA SER A 30 -0.51 4.00 -9.52
C SER A 30 -0.58 3.24 -8.21
N ALA A 31 -1.65 2.46 -8.00
CA ALA A 31 -1.78 1.65 -6.80
C ALA A 31 -0.59 0.68 -6.68
N VAL A 32 0.16 0.81 -5.59
CA VAL A 32 1.26 -0.07 -5.24
C VAL A 32 0.73 -1.01 -4.18
N GLY A 33 0.50 -2.27 -4.53
CA GLY A 33 0.18 -3.30 -3.55
C GLY A 33 1.40 -3.69 -2.71
N SER A 34 1.45 -4.94 -2.26
CA SER A 34 2.64 -5.51 -1.60
C SER A 34 3.90 -5.50 -2.47
N ALA A 35 3.80 -5.29 -3.79
CA ALA A 35 4.98 -5.11 -4.66
C ALA A 35 5.85 -3.89 -4.25
N GLY A 36 5.30 -2.93 -3.50
CA GLY A 36 6.06 -1.79 -2.98
C GLY A 36 6.83 -2.07 -1.70
N CYS A 37 6.71 -3.26 -1.10
CA CYS A 37 7.42 -3.64 0.12
C CYS A 37 8.93 -3.62 -0.11
N THR A 38 9.67 -2.94 0.76
CA THR A 38 11.14 -2.97 0.75
C THR A 38 11.71 -3.65 2.00
N ARG A 39 10.88 -3.91 3.02
CA ARG A 39 11.27 -4.59 4.25
C ARG A 39 10.17 -5.53 4.73
N ASN A 40 10.59 -6.70 5.22
CA ASN A 40 9.71 -7.68 5.83
C ASN A 40 9.39 -7.30 7.30
N ASP A 41 8.25 -6.67 7.52
CA ASP A 41 7.74 -6.23 8.83
C ASP A 41 6.47 -6.98 9.23
N ARG A 42 6.39 -8.26 8.88
CA ARG A 42 5.19 -9.09 9.05
C ARG A 42 4.83 -9.35 10.52
N ASN A 43 3.62 -9.84 10.69
CA ASN A 43 3.15 -10.59 11.87
C ASN A 43 2.99 -9.76 13.15
N HIS A 44 2.66 -8.48 13.01
CA HIS A 44 2.28 -7.67 14.16
C HIS A 44 1.15 -6.71 13.80
N SER A 45 0.40 -6.32 14.83
CA SER A 45 -0.62 -5.30 14.75
C SER A 45 -0.09 -3.96 15.23
N VAL A 46 -0.60 -2.89 14.64
CA VAL A 46 -0.47 -1.54 15.15
C VAL A 46 -1.88 -0.96 15.33
N TRP A 47 -2.05 -0.06 16.30
CA TRP A 47 -3.36 0.51 16.64
C TRP A 47 -3.39 2.00 16.37
N GLY A 48 -4.39 2.43 15.61
CA GLY A 48 -4.56 3.84 15.30
C GLY A 48 -4.67 4.70 16.57
N PRO A 49 -4.38 6.01 16.47
CA PRO A 49 -4.53 6.91 17.59
C PRO A 49 -5.98 7.00 18.06
N ASN A 50 -6.17 7.40 19.31
CA ASN A 50 -7.50 7.76 19.81
C ASN A 50 -7.96 9.08 19.19
N LEU A 51 -9.21 9.12 18.73
CA LEU A 51 -9.88 10.28 18.15
C LEU A 51 -9.26 10.81 16.84
N GLU A 52 -8.52 9.95 16.13
CA GLU A 52 -7.95 10.25 14.81
C GLU A 52 -8.28 9.14 13.81
N TRP A 53 -8.19 9.45 12.51
CA TRP A 53 -8.55 8.52 11.42
C TRP A 53 -7.45 8.43 10.36
N PRO A 54 -6.34 7.71 10.64
CA PRO A 54 -5.23 7.54 9.70
C PRO A 54 -5.71 7.11 8.31
N ALA A 55 -5.28 7.82 7.26
CA ALA A 55 -5.67 7.50 5.90
C ALA A 55 -5.03 6.19 5.41
N ILE A 56 -5.85 5.28 4.87
CA ILE A 56 -5.40 4.11 4.13
C ILE A 56 -5.25 4.51 2.66
N ARG A 57 -4.03 4.38 2.12
CA ARG A 57 -3.66 4.85 0.78
C ARG A 57 -3.33 3.74 -0.18
N THR A 58 -3.37 4.05 -1.47
CA THR A 58 -3.02 3.13 -2.55
C THR A 58 -1.51 2.94 -2.72
N GLY A 59 -0.66 3.66 -1.99
CA GLY A 59 0.80 3.52 -2.05
C GLY A 59 1.50 4.23 -0.88
N PRO A 60 2.81 4.03 -0.71
CA PRO A 60 3.59 4.55 0.42
C PRO A 60 3.88 6.05 0.24
N GLY A 61 2.91 6.92 0.54
CA GLY A 61 3.09 8.36 0.46
C GLY A 61 1.79 9.15 0.38
N VAL A 62 1.84 10.42 0.79
CA VAL A 62 0.68 11.32 0.75
C VAL A 62 0.25 11.72 -0.67
N ALA A 63 1.10 11.48 -1.68
CA ALA A 63 0.77 11.68 -3.09
C ALA A 63 -0.14 10.56 -3.67
N TYR A 64 -0.20 9.39 -3.03
CA TYR A 64 -1.05 8.29 -3.47
C TYR A 64 -2.50 8.48 -3.03
N LYS A 65 -3.48 8.02 -3.81
CA LYS A 65 -4.91 8.21 -3.52
C LYS A 65 -5.32 7.63 -2.15
N LYS A 66 -6.17 8.34 -1.42
CA LYS A 66 -6.87 7.81 -0.23
C LYS A 66 -7.92 6.79 -0.68
N LYS A 67 -7.83 5.57 -0.16
CA LYS A 67 -8.78 4.48 -0.40
C LYS A 67 -9.85 4.42 0.70
N GLY A 68 -9.45 4.80 1.91
CA GLY A 68 -10.31 4.83 3.09
C GLY A 68 -9.53 5.39 4.27
N GLN A 69 -9.98 5.08 5.48
CA GLN A 69 -9.32 5.46 6.71
C GLN A 69 -9.45 4.33 7.72
N LEU A 70 -8.49 4.28 8.64
CA LEU A 70 -8.57 3.47 9.83
C LEU A 70 -9.50 4.16 10.84
N ASP A 71 -10.28 3.39 11.58
CA ASP A 71 -11.06 3.95 12.69
C ASP A 71 -10.12 4.41 13.82
N SER A 72 -10.62 5.32 14.65
CA SER A 72 -9.99 5.65 15.93
C SER A 72 -9.77 4.38 16.76
N ALA A 73 -8.58 4.23 17.36
CA ALA A 73 -8.14 3.03 18.07
C ALA A 73 -8.23 1.73 17.23
N GLY A 74 -8.39 1.86 15.91
CA GLY A 74 -8.60 0.75 15.01
C GLY A 74 -7.33 -0.06 14.82
N GLU A 75 -7.47 -1.38 14.80
CA GLU A 75 -6.34 -2.28 14.57
C GLU A 75 -5.98 -2.39 13.08
N PHE A 76 -4.67 -2.40 12.79
CA PHE A 76 -4.11 -2.62 11.46
C PHE A 76 -3.04 -3.71 11.49
N TRP A 77 -3.25 -4.78 10.74
CA TRP A 77 -2.31 -5.90 10.63
C TRP A 77 -1.24 -5.62 9.59
N VAL A 78 0.02 -5.54 10.02
CA VAL A 78 1.16 -5.18 9.15
C VAL A 78 1.70 -6.41 8.43
N GLU A 79 1.79 -6.32 7.11
CA GLU A 79 2.38 -7.34 6.23
C GLU A 79 3.79 -6.96 5.77
N CYS A 80 4.12 -5.67 5.67
CA CYS A 80 5.46 -5.20 5.33
C CYS A 80 5.60 -3.69 5.54
N SER A 81 6.79 -3.16 5.31
CA SER A 81 6.98 -1.72 5.19
C SER A 81 7.80 -1.30 3.97
N ALA A 82 7.70 -0.01 3.67
CA ALA A 82 8.53 0.69 2.71
C ALA A 82 8.86 2.09 3.21
N LYS A 83 9.98 2.64 2.73
CA LYS A 83 10.25 4.08 2.86
C LYS A 83 9.88 4.76 1.55
N ASN A 84 9.20 5.89 1.66
CA ASN A 84 8.93 6.72 0.48
C ASN A 84 10.18 7.55 0.11
N LYS A 85 10.11 8.32 -0.99
CA LYS A 85 11.21 9.18 -1.45
C LYS A 85 11.66 10.25 -0.45
N TYR A 86 10.86 10.52 0.59
CA TYR A 86 11.18 11.47 1.66
C TYR A 86 11.72 10.77 2.92
N GLY A 87 11.96 9.46 2.87
CA GLY A 87 12.47 8.68 4.00
C GLY A 87 11.41 8.25 5.03
N ASN A 88 10.15 8.68 4.87
CA ASN A 88 9.07 8.34 5.79
C ASN A 88 8.68 6.86 5.61
N ARG A 89 8.55 6.15 6.73
CA ARG A 89 8.12 4.75 6.74
C ARG A 89 6.60 4.65 6.60
N TRP A 90 6.17 3.69 5.79
CA TRP A 90 4.77 3.33 5.57
C TRP A 90 4.61 1.83 5.78
N TYR A 91 3.53 1.44 6.45
CA TYR A 91 3.14 0.05 6.62
C TYR A 91 2.12 -0.32 5.55
N TYR A 92 2.35 -1.43 4.88
CA TYR A 92 1.34 -2.09 4.06
C TYR A 92 0.74 -3.23 4.85
N GLY A 93 -0.57 -3.39 4.73
CA GLY A 93 -1.28 -4.38 5.51
C GLY A 93 -2.77 -4.35 5.28
N LYS A 94 -3.50 -4.88 6.24
CA LYS A 94 -4.95 -5.04 6.22
C LYS A 94 -5.54 -4.38 7.47
N SER A 95 -6.54 -3.53 7.30
CA SER A 95 -7.31 -3.04 8.45
C SER A 95 -8.18 -4.14 9.03
N LEU A 96 -8.16 -4.24 10.36
CA LEU A 96 -9.04 -5.07 11.17
C LEU A 96 -10.08 -4.22 11.93
N SER A 97 -10.11 -2.91 11.67
CA SER A 97 -11.09 -1.97 12.23
C SER A 97 -12.44 -2.09 11.55
N SER A 98 -13.54 -1.84 12.27
CA SER A 98 -14.91 -2.04 11.79
C SER A 98 -15.24 -1.36 10.45
N GLY A 99 -15.00 -0.06 10.33
CA GLY A 99 -15.38 0.75 9.16
C GLY A 99 -14.52 0.50 7.92
N SER A 100 -13.38 -0.16 8.08
CA SER A 100 -12.44 -0.48 7.01
C SER A 100 -12.03 -1.95 7.00
N TYR A 101 -12.81 -2.83 7.62
CA TYR A 101 -12.44 -4.22 7.83
C TYR A 101 -12.11 -4.90 6.49
N GLY A 102 -10.93 -5.51 6.41
CA GLY A 102 -10.48 -6.15 5.18
C GLY A 102 -9.78 -5.25 4.18
N MET A 103 -9.83 -3.93 4.37
CA MET A 103 -9.20 -3.00 3.44
C MET A 103 -7.68 -3.11 3.51
N LYS A 104 -7.09 -3.53 2.39
CA LYS A 104 -5.64 -3.46 2.19
C LYS A 104 -5.19 -2.12 1.64
N GLY A 105 -4.05 -1.63 2.12
CA GLY A 105 -3.41 -0.42 1.66
C GLY A 105 -2.23 -0.01 2.53
N TRP A 106 -1.80 1.24 2.38
CA TRP A 106 -0.66 1.82 3.08
C TRP A 106 -1.11 2.84 4.11
N VAL A 107 -0.56 2.74 5.32
CA VAL A 107 -0.73 3.72 6.41
C VAL A 107 0.64 4.29 6.79
N ALA A 108 0.68 5.57 7.17
CA ALA A 108 1.93 6.16 7.62
C ALA A 108 2.31 5.57 8.98
N ALA A 109 3.56 5.13 9.13
CA ALA A 109 4.02 4.50 10.36
C ALA A 109 4.02 5.47 11.56
N SER A 110 4.11 6.78 11.31
CA SER A 110 4.13 7.82 12.35
C SER A 110 2.84 7.99 13.14
N TRP A 111 1.75 7.30 12.75
CA TRP A 111 0.49 7.29 13.50
C TRP A 111 0.49 6.27 14.65
N PHE A 112 1.50 5.41 14.74
CA PHE A 112 1.57 4.24 15.62
C PHE A 112 2.86 4.28 16.43
#